data_AF-A0A3C0Z109-F1
#
_entry.id   AF-A0A3C0Z109-F1
#
_cell.length_a   1.000
_cell.length_b   1.000
_cell.length_c   1.000
_cell.angle_alpha   90.00
_cell.angle_beta   90.00
_cell.angle_gamma   90.00
#
_symmetry.space_group_name_H-M   'P 1'
#
loop_
_entity.id
_entity.type
_entity.pdbx_description
1 polymer ?
#
loop_
_entity_poly.entity_id
_entity_poly.type
_entity_poly.pdbx_seq_one_letter_code
_entity_poly.pdbx_strand_id
1 'polypeptide(L)'
;SRPRSVAGTALGRVEKEDAGVEEPWRRGRGGTSLGRAVHAVLQTIDLATGTGLDETAKAQATAEGIPHQLADVVRLSRYALESDIVRRAVASGRYWREAPVASPVGDGVVEGFIDLLFEEDGELVVVDYKTDSLYQDQAAGAAKRYRLQGGAYALALQRATGMKVREIVFLFLEPRRPESLSGIDELLSETEAAALEHMHR
;
A
#
# COMPACT_ATOMS: atom_id res chain seq x y z
N SER A 1 -16.52 -0.56 -25.96
CA SER A 1 -16.62 -0.14 -24.55
C SER A 1 -15.22 0.03 -24.01
N ARG A 2 -14.92 1.08 -23.23
CA ARG A 2 -13.62 1.15 -22.51
C ARG A 2 -13.64 0.10 -21.39
N PRO A 3 -12.56 -0.67 -21.17
CA PRO A 3 -12.52 -1.61 -20.05
C PRO A 3 -12.72 -0.86 -18.73
N ARG A 4 -13.49 -1.45 -17.81
CA ARG A 4 -13.74 -0.90 -16.47
C ARG A 4 -12.47 -1.10 -15.62
N SER A 5 -11.92 -0.03 -15.04
CA SER A 5 -10.75 -0.09 -14.16
C SER A 5 -11.15 0.15 -12.71
N VAL A 6 -10.68 -0.70 -11.79
CA VAL A 6 -10.88 -0.53 -10.35
C VAL A 6 -9.52 -0.50 -9.66
N ALA A 7 -9.28 0.56 -8.88
CA ALA A 7 -8.10 0.61 -8.04
C ALA A 7 -8.20 -0.44 -6.92
N GLY A 8 -7.12 -1.15 -6.59
CA GLY A 8 -7.11 -2.11 -5.48
C GLY A 8 -7.56 -1.49 -4.15
N THR A 9 -7.29 -0.20 -3.94
CA THR A 9 -7.72 0.60 -2.79
C THR A 9 -9.23 0.89 -2.75
N ALA A 10 -9.94 0.74 -3.88
CA ALA A 10 -11.37 1.00 -4.01
C ALA A 10 -12.23 -0.23 -3.69
N LEU A 11 -11.70 -1.46 -3.83
CA LEU A 11 -12.43 -2.72 -3.60
C LEU A 11 -12.96 -2.86 -2.16
N GLY A 12 -12.44 -2.10 -1.20
CA GLY A 12 -12.92 -2.07 0.18
C GLY A 12 -13.94 -0.97 0.53
N ARG A 13 -14.13 0.08 -0.29
CA ARG A 13 -14.99 1.22 0.10
C ARG A 13 -16.45 0.93 -0.23
N VAL A 14 -17.32 0.92 0.79
CA VAL A 14 -18.77 1.17 0.60
C VAL A 14 -18.92 2.66 0.29
N GLU A 15 -19.64 2.98 -0.77
CA GLU A 15 -19.72 4.29 -1.41
C GLU A 15 -19.85 5.46 -0.42
N LYS A 16 -19.03 6.49 -0.63
CA LYS A 16 -19.41 7.87 -0.30
C LYS A 16 -19.31 8.66 -1.59
N GLU A 17 -20.45 9.20 -2.01
CA GLU A 17 -20.56 10.12 -3.15
C GLU A 17 -19.74 11.39 -2.94
N ASP A 18 -19.26 11.88 -4.08
CA ASP A 18 -18.70 13.21 -4.39
C ASP A 18 -17.49 13.75 -3.62
N ALA A 19 -16.36 13.78 -4.33
CA ALA A 19 -15.48 14.95 -4.39
C ALA A 19 -14.48 14.84 -5.56
N GLY A 20 -14.64 15.72 -6.56
CA GLY A 20 -13.57 16.22 -7.43
C GLY A 20 -12.92 15.24 -8.43
N VAL A 21 -12.58 15.76 -9.60
CA VAL A 21 -11.75 15.11 -10.63
C VAL A 21 -10.32 14.99 -10.11
N GLU A 22 -10.10 14.08 -9.17
CA GLU A 22 -8.78 13.57 -8.83
C GLU A 22 -8.68 12.13 -9.29
N GLU A 23 -7.68 11.89 -10.13
CA GLU A 23 -7.29 10.60 -10.70
C GLU A 23 -7.38 9.46 -9.64
N PRO A 24 -8.12 8.36 -9.90
CA PRO A 24 -8.45 7.33 -8.90
C PRO A 24 -7.25 6.74 -8.13
N TRP A 25 -6.09 6.68 -8.78
CA TRP A 25 -4.82 6.19 -8.23
C TRP A 25 -4.16 7.15 -7.23
N ARG A 26 -4.53 8.44 -7.21
CA ARG A 26 -4.02 9.41 -6.22
C ARG A 26 -4.62 9.22 -4.84
N ARG A 27 -5.88 8.77 -4.74
CA ARG A 27 -6.59 8.64 -3.45
C ARG A 27 -6.08 7.50 -2.56
N GLY A 28 -5.24 6.61 -3.09
CA GLY A 28 -4.62 5.50 -2.36
C GLY A 28 -3.30 5.84 -1.67
N ARG A 29 -2.53 6.77 -2.25
CA ARG A 29 -1.27 7.27 -1.68
C ARG A 29 -1.60 8.25 -0.57
N GLY A 30 -1.42 7.85 0.69
CA GLY A 30 -1.57 8.69 1.88
C GLY A 30 -2.67 9.75 1.76
N GLY A 31 -3.88 9.46 2.24
CA GLY A 31 -5.03 10.38 2.12
C GLY A 31 -4.83 11.79 2.69
N THR A 32 -3.65 12.10 3.23
CA THR A 32 -3.19 13.38 3.76
C THR A 32 -1.86 13.79 3.13
N SER A 33 -1.56 15.10 3.12
CA SER A 33 -0.23 15.61 2.70
C SER A 33 0.93 14.97 3.47
N LEU A 34 0.73 14.66 4.76
CA LEU A 34 1.71 13.95 5.58
C LEU A 34 2.00 12.55 5.03
N GLY A 35 0.94 11.79 4.72
CA GLY A 35 1.08 10.44 4.18
C GLY A 35 1.81 10.41 2.84
N ARG A 36 1.46 11.32 1.93
CA ARG A 36 2.16 11.44 0.64
C ARG A 36 3.63 11.82 0.80
N ALA A 37 3.95 12.75 1.69
CA ALA A 37 5.35 13.12 1.96
C ALA A 37 6.17 11.93 2.48
N VAL A 38 5.62 11.15 3.42
CA VAL A 38 6.28 9.96 3.96
C VAL A 38 6.48 8.89 2.89
N HIS A 39 5.45 8.62 2.07
CA HIS A 39 5.56 7.69 0.94
C HIS A 39 6.66 8.11 -0.03
N ALA A 40 6.68 9.37 -0.44
CA ALA A 40 7.69 9.90 -1.36
C ALA A 40 9.12 9.81 -0.80
N VAL A 41 9.28 9.98 0.52
CA VAL A 41 10.56 9.74 1.20
C VAL A 41 10.97 8.27 1.06
N LEU A 42 10.12 7.33 1.46
CA LEU A 42 10.44 5.89 1.45
C LEU A 42 10.69 5.33 0.04
N GLN A 43 10.09 5.93 -0.99
CA GLN A 43 10.32 5.59 -2.38
C GLN A 43 11.74 5.90 -2.87
N THR A 44 12.44 6.85 -2.26
CA THR A 44 13.65 7.44 -2.85
C THR A 44 14.92 7.25 -2.02
N ILE A 45 14.81 7.23 -0.69
CA ILE A 45 15.99 7.11 0.19
C ILE A 45 16.62 5.72 0.14
N ASP A 46 17.84 5.59 0.67
CA ASP A 46 18.43 4.27 0.90
C ASP A 46 17.73 3.59 2.10
N LEU A 47 17.03 2.48 1.85
CA LEU A 47 16.31 1.75 2.91
C LEU A 47 17.25 1.01 3.88
N ALA A 48 18.48 0.69 3.47
CA ALA A 48 19.45 -0.01 4.30
C ALA A 48 20.14 0.92 5.30
N THR A 49 20.46 2.15 4.85
CA THR A 49 21.27 3.09 5.63
C THR A 49 20.48 4.31 6.12
N GLY A 50 19.33 4.60 5.53
CA GLY A 50 18.60 5.85 5.74
C GLY A 50 19.26 7.07 5.08
N THR A 51 20.27 6.86 4.23
CA THR A 51 20.95 7.95 3.52
C THR A 51 19.95 8.75 2.70
N GLY A 52 20.01 10.08 2.86
CA GLY A 52 19.09 11.03 2.20
C GLY A 52 17.79 11.31 2.96
N LEU A 53 17.56 10.70 4.13
CA LEU A 53 16.31 10.87 4.89
C LEU A 53 15.97 12.34 5.17
N ASP A 54 16.86 13.09 5.83
CA ASP A 54 16.53 14.45 6.28
C ASP A 54 16.35 15.43 5.11
N GLU A 55 17.19 15.32 4.08
CA GLU A 55 17.13 16.15 2.88
C GLU A 55 15.86 15.88 2.07
N THR A 56 15.55 14.60 1.82
CA THR A 56 14.35 14.20 1.11
C THR A 56 13.10 14.55 1.91
N ALA A 57 13.08 14.31 3.22
CA ALA A 57 11.95 14.68 4.07
C ALA A 57 11.66 16.19 4.02
N LYS A 58 12.71 17.02 4.05
CA LYS A 58 12.58 18.47 3.89
C LYS A 58 12.00 18.84 2.53
N ALA A 59 12.51 18.23 1.46
CA ALA A 59 12.02 18.48 0.10
C ALA A 59 10.54 18.08 -0.04
N GLN A 60 10.16 16.88 0.42
CA GLN A 60 8.79 16.36 0.28
C GLN A 60 7.80 17.08 1.19
N ALA A 61 8.18 17.42 2.43
CA ALA A 61 7.34 18.24 3.30
C ALA A 61 7.06 19.63 2.68
N THR A 62 8.06 20.22 2.00
CA THR A 62 7.88 21.48 1.28
C THR A 62 6.94 21.30 0.08
N ALA A 63 7.15 20.27 -0.74
CA ALA A 63 6.36 19.99 -1.93
C ALA A 63 4.87 19.72 -1.61
N GLU A 64 4.60 19.07 -0.48
CA GLU A 64 3.25 18.75 0.00
C GLU A 64 2.60 19.89 0.82
N GLY A 65 3.28 21.05 0.93
CA GLY A 65 2.75 22.24 1.61
C GLY A 65 2.73 22.15 3.14
N ILE A 66 3.53 21.26 3.73
CA ILE A 66 3.57 20.97 5.17
C ILE A 66 4.98 21.11 5.78
N PRO A 67 5.75 22.18 5.51
CA PRO A 67 7.10 22.34 6.08
C PRO A 67 7.10 22.36 7.62
N HIS A 68 5.99 22.78 8.24
CA HIS A 68 5.78 22.76 9.69
C HIS A 68 5.67 21.35 10.29
N GLN A 69 5.42 20.31 9.47
CA GLN A 69 5.36 18.90 9.89
C GLN A 69 6.62 18.10 9.52
N LEU A 70 7.72 18.76 9.15
CA LEU A 70 8.97 18.08 8.78
C LEU A 70 9.42 17.05 9.84
N ALA A 71 9.30 17.40 11.12
CA ALA A 71 9.67 16.50 12.21
C ALA A 71 8.84 15.20 12.19
N ASP A 72 7.56 15.27 11.88
CA ASP A 72 6.70 14.08 11.76
C ASP A 72 7.03 13.24 10.52
N VAL A 73 7.32 13.88 9.38
CA VAL A 73 7.76 13.16 8.17
C VAL A 73 9.03 12.36 8.44
N VAL A 74 10.04 13.00 9.07
CA VAL A 74 11.31 12.33 9.44
C VAL A 74 11.04 11.20 10.43
N ARG A 75 10.25 11.45 11.47
CA ARG A 75 9.95 10.48 12.53
C ARG A 75 9.25 9.24 11.99
N LEU A 76 8.21 9.41 11.17
CA LEU A 76 7.44 8.29 10.61
C LEU A 76 8.28 7.50 9.60
N SER A 77 9.04 8.18 8.75
CA SER A 77 9.93 7.53 7.77
C SER A 77 11.04 6.73 8.47
N ARG A 78 11.64 7.29 9.54
CA ARG A 78 12.64 6.61 10.37
C ARG A 78 12.06 5.35 11.02
N TYR A 79 10.83 5.43 11.55
CA TYR A 79 10.17 4.26 12.10
C TYR A 79 9.97 3.15 11.05
N ALA A 80 9.61 3.50 9.82
CA ALA A 80 9.50 2.52 8.74
C ALA A 80 10.85 1.81 8.49
N LEU A 81 11.95 2.57 8.37
CA LEU A 81 13.31 2.01 8.19
C LEU A 81 13.73 1.06 9.32
N GLU A 82 13.36 1.39 10.55
CA GLU A 82 13.71 0.63 11.73
C GLU A 82 12.82 -0.61 11.95
N SER A 83 11.74 -0.75 11.18
CA SER A 83 10.82 -1.88 11.29
C SER A 83 11.47 -3.18 10.78
N ASP A 84 11.13 -4.29 11.44
CA ASP A 84 11.65 -5.62 11.06
C ASP A 84 11.28 -6.01 9.63
N ILE A 85 10.10 -5.58 9.14
CA ILE A 85 9.65 -5.91 7.79
C ILE A 85 10.46 -5.19 6.70
N VAL A 86 10.84 -3.93 6.92
CA VAL A 86 11.72 -3.20 5.98
C VAL A 86 13.14 -3.76 6.04
N ARG A 87 13.62 -4.13 7.22
CA ARG A 87 14.93 -4.82 7.36
C ARG A 87 14.95 -6.17 6.65
N ARG A 88 13.87 -6.95 6.72
CA ARG A 88 13.69 -8.19 5.94
C ARG A 88 13.80 -7.92 4.44
N ALA A 89 13.08 -6.91 3.94
CA ALA A 89 13.13 -6.53 2.52
C ALA A 89 14.55 -6.14 2.07
N VAL A 90 15.28 -5.37 2.88
CA VAL A 90 16.69 -5.03 2.60
C VAL A 90 17.57 -6.28 2.60
N ALA A 91 17.42 -7.14 3.62
CA ALA A 91 18.21 -8.35 3.78
C ALA A 91 17.95 -9.38 2.67
N SER A 92 16.78 -9.35 2.03
CA SER A 92 16.47 -10.25 0.91
C SER A 92 17.29 -9.94 -0.35
N GLY A 93 17.84 -8.72 -0.46
CA GLY A 93 18.62 -8.28 -1.62
C GLY A 93 17.79 -8.08 -2.90
N ARG A 94 16.48 -8.35 -2.86
CA ARG A 94 15.58 -8.26 -4.01
C ARG A 94 14.24 -7.68 -3.59
N TYR A 95 14.15 -6.35 -3.66
CA TYR A 95 12.97 -5.58 -3.33
C TYR A 95 12.71 -4.47 -4.36
N TRP A 96 11.45 -4.05 -4.44
CA TRP A 96 10.95 -3.01 -5.33
C TRP A 96 10.07 -2.06 -4.52
N ARG A 97 10.10 -0.78 -4.87
CA ARG A 97 9.29 0.27 -4.25
C ARG A 97 8.36 0.87 -5.28
N GLU A 98 7.16 1.25 -4.87
CA GLU A 98 6.13 1.78 -5.76
C GLU A 98 5.92 0.86 -6.99
N ALA A 99 5.84 -0.45 -6.75
CA ALA A 99 5.76 -1.43 -7.82
C ALA A 99 4.37 -1.36 -8.48
N PRO A 100 4.26 -1.01 -9.77
CA PRO A 100 2.98 -1.00 -10.46
C PRO A 100 2.46 -2.43 -10.60
N VAL A 101 1.17 -2.60 -10.36
CA VAL A 101 0.49 -3.88 -10.52
C VAL A 101 -0.82 -3.69 -11.24
N ALA A 102 -1.11 -4.56 -12.20
CA ALA A 102 -2.39 -4.60 -12.89
C ALA A 102 -2.71 -6.05 -13.27
N SER A 103 -3.98 -6.43 -13.15
CA SER A 103 -4.45 -7.74 -13.59
C SER A 103 -5.90 -7.66 -14.08
N PRO A 104 -6.24 -8.35 -15.18
CA PRO A 104 -7.62 -8.48 -15.60
C PRO A 104 -8.42 -9.25 -14.53
N VAL A 105 -9.67 -8.82 -14.31
CA VAL A 105 -10.69 -9.49 -13.48
C VAL A 105 -12.05 -9.28 -14.14
N GLY A 106 -12.69 -10.37 -14.57
CA GLY A 106 -13.92 -10.29 -15.37
C GLY A 106 -13.68 -9.56 -16.69
N ASP A 107 -14.49 -8.54 -16.97
CA ASP A 107 -14.37 -7.64 -18.12
C ASP A 107 -13.60 -6.35 -17.81
N GLY A 108 -13.01 -6.25 -16.60
CA GLY A 108 -12.26 -5.11 -16.12
C GLY A 108 -10.81 -5.43 -15.74
N VAL A 109 -10.16 -4.43 -15.15
CA VAL A 109 -8.77 -4.51 -14.64
C VAL A 109 -8.74 -4.02 -13.20
N VAL A 110 -8.08 -4.78 -12.33
CA VAL A 110 -7.66 -4.33 -11.00
C VAL A 110 -6.24 -3.79 -11.11
N GLU A 111 -6.00 -2.56 -10.68
CA GLU A 111 -4.67 -1.94 -10.75
C GLU A 111 -4.30 -1.12 -9.50
N GLY A 112 -3.00 -0.87 -9.33
CA GLY A 112 -2.48 -0.09 -8.21
C GLY A 112 -0.96 -0.03 -8.16
N PHE A 113 -0.46 0.51 -7.05
CA PHE A 113 0.96 0.55 -6.73
C PHE A 113 1.16 -0.07 -5.36
N ILE A 114 2.17 -0.91 -5.24
CA ILE A 114 2.58 -1.55 -3.99
C ILE A 114 3.76 -0.77 -3.43
N ASP A 115 3.64 -0.24 -2.20
CA ASP A 115 4.65 0.64 -1.62
C ASP A 115 6.01 -0.04 -1.51
N LEU A 116 6.03 -1.28 -1.03
CA LEU A 116 7.21 -2.13 -0.98
C LEU A 116 6.83 -3.59 -1.26
N LEU A 117 7.50 -4.18 -2.24
CA LEU A 117 7.40 -5.58 -2.63
C LEU A 117 8.79 -6.19 -2.49
N PHE A 118 8.91 -7.37 -1.91
CA PHE A 118 10.19 -8.08 -1.90
C PHE A 118 10.01 -9.58 -2.05
N GLU A 119 11.06 -10.23 -2.52
CA GLU A 119 11.13 -11.68 -2.61
C GLU A 119 11.86 -12.23 -1.40
N GLU A 120 11.28 -13.23 -0.74
CA GLU A 120 11.87 -13.94 0.39
C GLU A 120 11.53 -15.44 0.26
N ASP A 121 12.56 -16.28 0.23
CA ASP A 121 12.45 -17.73 0.05
C ASP A 121 11.71 -18.17 -1.24
N GLY A 122 11.84 -17.39 -2.32
CA GLY A 122 11.20 -17.67 -3.62
C GLY A 122 9.71 -17.28 -3.69
N GLU A 123 9.19 -16.65 -2.65
CA GLU A 123 7.82 -16.14 -2.58
C GLU A 123 7.81 -14.62 -2.38
N LEU A 124 6.70 -13.98 -2.71
CA LEU A 124 6.54 -12.53 -2.62
C LEU A 124 5.95 -12.11 -1.28
N VAL A 125 6.48 -11.02 -0.72
CA VAL A 125 5.95 -10.34 0.45
C VAL A 125 5.56 -8.90 0.06
N VAL A 126 4.33 -8.54 0.39
CA VAL A 126 3.75 -7.22 0.11
C VAL A 126 3.75 -6.39 1.38
N VAL A 127 4.19 -5.14 1.30
CA VAL A 127 4.14 -4.17 2.40
C VAL A 127 3.48 -2.89 1.92
N ASP A 128 2.50 -2.42 2.69
CA ASP A 128 1.78 -1.16 2.46
C ASP A 128 1.92 -0.29 3.72
N TYR A 129 2.45 0.92 3.55
CA TYR A 129 2.71 1.88 4.62
C TYR A 129 1.46 2.69 4.93
N LYS A 130 0.96 2.56 6.15
CA LYS A 130 -0.21 3.32 6.63
C LYS A 130 0.24 4.44 7.55
N THR A 131 -0.11 5.67 7.18
CA THR A 131 0.22 6.90 7.95
C THR A 131 -0.96 7.41 8.77
N ASP A 132 -2.13 6.77 8.67
CA ASP A 132 -3.33 7.12 9.41
C ASP A 132 -3.38 6.41 10.78
N SER A 133 -3.53 7.20 11.85
CA SER A 133 -3.94 6.69 13.15
C SER A 133 -5.35 6.13 13.00
N LEU A 134 -5.48 4.80 12.98
CA LEU A 134 -6.77 4.16 13.23
C LEU A 134 -7.22 4.53 14.65
N TYR A 135 -7.98 5.63 14.77
CA TYR A 135 -8.75 5.87 15.98
C TYR A 135 -9.65 4.65 16.20
N GLN A 136 -9.58 4.09 17.41
CA GLN A 136 -9.99 2.72 17.75
C GLN A 136 -11.47 2.37 17.47
N ASP A 137 -12.30 3.34 17.07
CA ASP A 137 -13.75 3.18 16.91
C ASP A 137 -14.21 2.71 15.50
N GLN A 138 -13.30 2.35 14.59
CA GLN A 138 -13.65 1.80 13.25
C GLN A 138 -12.92 0.50 12.88
N ALA A 139 -12.36 -0.22 13.86
CA ALA A 139 -11.43 -1.32 13.63
C ALA A 139 -11.95 -2.44 12.69
N ALA A 140 -13.20 -2.87 12.84
CA ALA A 140 -13.75 -3.97 12.03
C ALA A 140 -13.94 -3.60 10.55
N GLY A 141 -14.44 -2.39 10.27
CA GLY A 141 -14.60 -1.89 8.91
C GLY A 141 -13.27 -1.59 8.22
N ALA A 142 -12.29 -1.07 8.98
CA ALA A 142 -10.93 -0.87 8.48
C ALA A 142 -10.24 -2.21 8.15
N ALA A 143 -10.36 -3.22 9.01
CA ALA A 143 -9.78 -4.53 8.79
C ALA A 143 -10.31 -5.20 7.50
N LYS A 144 -11.62 -5.18 7.26
CA LYS A 144 -12.21 -5.72 6.02
C LYS A 144 -11.69 -4.98 4.78
N ARG A 145 -11.56 -3.64 4.86
CA ARG A 145 -11.02 -2.80 3.77
C ARG A 145 -9.60 -3.18 3.42
N TYR A 146 -8.71 -3.25 4.41
CA TYR A 146 -7.32 -3.62 4.19
C TYR A 146 -7.18 -5.07 3.71
N ARG A 147 -8.04 -5.99 4.17
CA ARG A 147 -8.13 -7.35 3.62
C ARG A 147 -8.31 -7.33 2.12
N LEU A 148 -9.39 -6.73 1.62
CA LEU A 148 -9.70 -6.72 0.19
C LEU A 148 -8.64 -5.97 -0.63
N GLN A 149 -8.07 -4.88 -0.10
CA GLN A 149 -6.95 -4.19 -0.75
C GLN A 149 -5.73 -5.11 -0.89
N GLY A 150 -5.32 -5.77 0.20
CA GLY A 150 -4.19 -6.70 0.17
C GLY A 150 -4.45 -7.87 -0.78
N GLY A 151 -5.65 -8.44 -0.74
CA GLY A 151 -6.03 -9.53 -1.63
C GLY A 151 -6.02 -9.12 -3.10
N ALA A 152 -6.33 -7.86 -3.42
CA ALA A 152 -6.25 -7.34 -4.79
C ALA A 152 -4.80 -7.31 -5.30
N TYR A 153 -3.85 -6.88 -4.46
CA TYR A 153 -2.43 -6.93 -4.79
C TYR A 153 -1.95 -8.37 -4.95
N ALA A 154 -2.33 -9.26 -4.03
CA ALA A 154 -1.96 -10.66 -4.13
C ALA A 154 -2.50 -11.29 -5.42
N LEU A 155 -3.78 -11.08 -5.74
CA LEU A 155 -4.40 -11.61 -6.95
C LEU A 155 -3.65 -11.15 -8.20
N ALA A 156 -3.35 -9.86 -8.27
CA ALA A 156 -2.70 -9.30 -9.45
C ALA A 156 -1.23 -9.75 -9.57
N LEU A 157 -0.49 -9.81 -8.46
CA LEU A 157 0.89 -10.32 -8.45
C LEU A 157 0.97 -11.78 -8.86
N GLN A 158 0.15 -12.65 -8.27
CA GLN A 158 0.22 -14.08 -8.57
C GLN A 158 -0.15 -14.36 -10.03
N ARG A 159 -1.11 -13.63 -10.59
CA ARG A 159 -1.47 -13.73 -12.02
C ARG A 159 -0.37 -13.22 -12.93
N ALA A 160 0.24 -12.07 -12.61
CA ALA A 160 1.24 -11.44 -13.46
C ALA A 160 2.60 -12.16 -13.43
N THR A 161 2.96 -12.75 -12.28
CA THR A 161 4.30 -13.31 -12.05
C THR A 161 4.34 -14.83 -12.00
N GLY A 162 3.22 -15.49 -11.69
CA GLY A 162 3.17 -16.91 -11.35
C GLY A 162 3.77 -17.27 -9.99
N MET A 163 4.28 -16.28 -9.24
CA MET A 163 4.84 -16.48 -7.90
C MET A 163 3.74 -16.43 -6.84
N LYS A 164 3.91 -17.15 -5.74
CA LYS A 164 3.01 -17.05 -4.59
C LYS A 164 3.26 -15.78 -3.79
N VAL A 165 2.20 -15.19 -3.26
CA VAL A 165 2.30 -14.16 -2.21
C VAL A 165 2.09 -14.85 -0.87
N ARG A 166 3.12 -14.87 -0.03
CA ARG A 166 3.11 -15.59 1.25
C ARG A 166 2.61 -14.76 2.41
N GLU A 167 2.81 -13.44 2.33
CA GLU A 167 2.54 -12.51 3.42
C GLU A 167 2.20 -11.12 2.85
N ILE A 168 1.21 -10.48 3.47
CA ILE A 168 0.86 -9.07 3.21
C ILE A 168 0.91 -8.36 4.56
N VAL A 169 1.69 -7.28 4.64
CA VAL A 169 1.89 -6.51 5.86
C VAL A 169 1.40 -5.08 5.66
N PHE A 170 0.47 -4.66 6.51
CA PHE A 170 0.13 -3.26 6.67
C PHE A 170 0.99 -2.69 7.80
N LEU A 171 1.96 -1.84 7.45
CA LEU A 171 2.84 -1.21 8.43
C LEU A 171 2.25 0.13 8.84
N PHE A 172 1.53 0.16 9.96
CA PHE A 172 1.03 1.40 10.54
C PHE A 172 2.18 2.16 11.19
N LEU A 173 2.55 3.30 10.61
CA LEU A 173 3.63 4.17 11.12
C LEU A 173 3.19 4.97 12.35
N GLU A 174 1.88 5.08 12.55
CA GLU A 174 1.21 5.57 13.76
C GLU A 174 -0.04 4.70 13.92
N PRO A 175 -0.20 3.90 15.00
CA PRO A 175 0.54 3.92 16.27
C PRO A 175 1.77 3.00 16.32
N ARG A 176 2.49 2.78 15.21
CA ARG A 176 3.69 1.92 15.15
C ARG A 176 3.39 0.43 15.35
N ARG A 177 2.60 -0.13 14.43
CA ARG A 177 2.19 -1.53 14.49
C ARG A 177 2.18 -2.17 13.10
N PRO A 178 2.87 -3.30 12.89
CA PRO A 178 2.61 -4.13 11.72
C PRO A 178 1.34 -4.97 11.95
N GLU A 179 0.52 -5.10 10.91
CA GLU A 179 -0.57 -6.06 10.85
C GLU A 179 -0.36 -6.96 9.63
N SER A 180 -0.07 -8.24 9.87
CA SER A 180 0.08 -9.24 8.81
C SER A 180 -1.26 -9.91 8.53
N LEU A 181 -1.58 -10.11 7.25
CA LEU A 181 -2.66 -10.99 6.82
C LEU A 181 -2.15 -12.41 6.59
N SER A 182 -2.84 -13.38 7.17
CA SER A 182 -2.68 -14.81 6.92
C SER A 182 -3.82 -15.37 6.07
N GLY A 183 -3.69 -16.61 5.57
CA GLY A 183 -4.74 -17.27 4.79
C GLY A 183 -4.90 -16.65 3.39
N ILE A 184 -3.77 -16.47 2.68
CA ILE A 184 -3.77 -15.76 1.39
C ILE A 184 -4.66 -16.45 0.36
N ASP A 185 -4.72 -17.78 0.32
CA ASP A 185 -5.58 -18.52 -0.62
C ASP A 185 -7.08 -18.21 -0.43
N GLU A 186 -7.53 -18.13 0.82
CA GLU A 186 -8.90 -17.76 1.17
C GLU A 186 -9.15 -16.29 0.83
N LEU A 187 -8.17 -15.42 1.09
CA LEU A 187 -8.23 -14.01 0.75
C LEU A 187 -8.34 -13.77 -0.77
N LEU A 188 -7.61 -14.53 -1.58
CA LEU A 188 -7.66 -14.46 -3.04
C LEU A 188 -9.06 -14.79 -3.55
N SER A 189 -9.65 -15.87 -3.03
CA SER A 189 -11.00 -16.31 -3.42
C SER A 189 -12.06 -15.25 -3.08
N GLU A 190 -12.00 -14.68 -1.87
CA GLU A 190 -12.92 -13.61 -1.46
C GLU A 190 -12.74 -12.32 -2.27
N THR A 191 -11.48 -11.97 -2.57
CA THR A 191 -11.18 -10.75 -3.33
C THR A 191 -11.64 -10.87 -4.77
N GLU A 192 -11.42 -12.01 -5.42
CA GLU A 192 -11.90 -12.26 -6.78
C GLU A 192 -13.42 -12.16 -6.85
N ALA A 193 -14.14 -12.75 -5.90
CA ALA A 193 -15.59 -12.63 -5.82
C ALA A 193 -16.05 -11.17 -5.65
N ALA A 194 -15.42 -10.41 -4.75
CA ALA A 194 -15.75 -9.01 -4.52
C ALA A 194 -15.44 -8.12 -5.74
N ALA A 195 -14.34 -8.40 -6.45
CA ALA A 195 -13.97 -7.68 -7.66
C ALA A 195 -14.96 -7.96 -8.81
N LEU A 196 -15.37 -9.22 -9.02
CA LEU A 196 -16.39 -9.57 -10.00
C LEU A 196 -17.74 -8.92 -9.69
N GLU A 197 -18.17 -8.92 -8.43
CA GLU A 197 -19.40 -8.24 -8.00
C GLU A 197 -19.34 -6.74 -8.31
N HIS A 198 -18.20 -6.10 -8.04
CA HIS A 198 -18.01 -4.68 -8.35
C HIS A 198 -18.07 -4.39 -9.86
N MET A 199 -17.49 -5.26 -10.70
CA MET A 199 -17.49 -5.08 -12.15
C MET A 199 -18.86 -5.32 -12.79
N HIS A 200 -19.76 -6.07 -12.16
CA HIS A 200 -21.12 -6.31 -12.65
C HIS A 200 -22.14 -5.23 -12.26
N ARG A 201 -21.77 -4.30 -11.37
CA ARG A 201 -22.58 -3.09 -11.08
C ARG A 201 -22.44 -2.04 -12.18
#